data_AF-A0A935ZW69-F1
#
_entry.id   AF-A0A935ZW69-F1
#
_cell.length_a   1.000
_cell.length_b   1.000
_cell.length_c   1.000
_cell.angle_alpha   90.00
_cell.angle_beta   90.00
_cell.angle_gamma   90.00
#
_symmetry.space_group_name_H-M   'P 1'
#
loop_
_entity.id
_entity.type
_entity.pdbx_description
1 polymer ?
#
loop_
_entity_poly.entity_id
_entity_poly.type
_entity_poly.pdbx_seq_one_letter_code
_entity_poly.pdbx_strand_id
1 'polypeptide(L)'
;MWSSRPIPLVFVLVACAGEPGDGDDPTGAADASGASTATSTAADASASASATAAASTSADVTTDGGSSGPGTDDSSGGTGGPFEPNPLFADLADETVIDLGPFACEPVPGEEPTLCIRTTDYSGMVYDPHRHQMLAFGGGHSTTMTDAIHAFDLATATWSDLYPPTACDAMTAANLDADAGAWTMGRGPYPRPVSTHTYDMLAVSPMIDEFLVISRNFSGGYCNAVGNDIGGKIAHFDRAGGSWSFSPMAQGASYDLGVNLPGSEPDPVSGRIVLFGGGGLASYDPATRVYTQHVDTYAGDNGNLGSLDGIGYANHLVYFPPDDRFYLFAHGSQSVWALAYDRDAPAQSVAERLDTSGPSPGDELGFDYDARNHVIGGGVRDGVFYAFDPFDATWSSHVIQGGNPGTLAFHALAYDAVDNVYVFIASPDSGAHTWAFRLAN
;
A
#
# COMPACT_ATOMS: atom_id res chain seq x y z
N MET A 1 -34.22 -76.03 6.76
CA MET A 1 -35.54 -75.37 6.82
C MET A 1 -35.30 -73.89 7.06
N TRP A 2 -35.70 -73.05 6.09
CA TRP A 2 -35.56 -71.60 6.15
C TRP A 2 -36.48 -71.00 7.22
N SER A 3 -35.99 -70.03 7.99
CA SER A 3 -36.83 -69.04 8.65
C SER A 3 -36.03 -67.75 8.88
N SER A 4 -36.47 -66.74 8.15
CA SER A 4 -36.02 -65.35 8.10
C SER A 4 -36.29 -64.59 9.39
N ARG A 5 -35.33 -63.77 9.83
CA ARG A 5 -35.54 -62.66 10.77
C ARG A 5 -34.62 -61.46 10.44
N PRO A 6 -35.04 -60.23 10.77
CA PRO A 6 -34.71 -59.01 10.03
C PRO A 6 -33.46 -58.27 10.54
N ILE A 7 -32.90 -57.44 9.67
CA ILE A 7 -31.79 -56.52 9.93
C ILE A 7 -32.35 -55.24 10.59
N PRO A 8 -31.83 -54.78 11.74
CA PRO A 8 -32.06 -53.43 12.21
C PRO A 8 -30.98 -52.45 11.70
N LEU A 9 -31.44 -51.34 11.15
CA LEU A 9 -30.63 -50.16 10.82
C LEU A 9 -30.15 -49.50 12.13
N VAL A 10 -28.83 -49.32 12.29
CA VAL A 10 -28.24 -48.58 13.40
C VAL A 10 -27.76 -47.23 12.86
N PHE A 11 -28.33 -46.14 13.39
CA PHE A 11 -27.80 -44.79 13.25
C PHE A 11 -26.58 -44.64 14.16
N VAL A 12 -25.44 -44.22 13.59
CA VAL A 12 -24.23 -43.88 14.35
C VAL A 12 -24.17 -42.36 14.49
N LEU A 13 -24.40 -41.87 15.71
CA LEU A 13 -24.01 -40.54 16.17
C LEU A 13 -22.62 -40.70 16.80
N VAL A 14 -21.59 -40.11 16.18
CA VAL A 14 -20.27 -40.01 16.79
C VAL A 14 -20.21 -38.69 17.57
N ALA A 15 -20.14 -38.81 18.88
CA ALA A 15 -19.75 -37.75 19.80
C ALA A 15 -18.22 -37.70 19.88
N CYS A 16 -17.63 -36.52 19.72
CA CYS A 16 -16.22 -36.29 20.02
C CYS A 16 -16.05 -36.09 21.54
N ALA A 17 -15.21 -36.93 22.13
CA ALA A 17 -14.75 -36.84 23.51
C ALA A 17 -13.65 -35.78 23.63
N GLY A 18 -13.60 -35.09 24.78
CA GLY A 18 -12.60 -34.09 25.11
C GLY A 18 -11.40 -34.60 25.90
N GLU A 19 -10.38 -33.71 25.90
CA GLU A 19 -9.32 -33.46 26.89
C GLU A 19 -8.16 -34.49 26.94
N PRO A 20 -6.88 -34.08 27.22
CA PRO A 20 -6.49 -33.03 28.17
C PRO A 20 -5.39 -32.03 27.72
N GLY A 21 -5.28 -30.94 28.47
CA GLY A 21 -4.30 -29.86 28.30
C GLY A 21 -2.93 -30.08 28.94
N ASP A 22 -2.01 -29.19 28.57
CA ASP A 22 -0.98 -28.51 29.39
C ASP A 22 0.02 -27.84 28.43
N GLY A 23 0.40 -26.59 28.71
CA GLY A 23 1.52 -25.91 28.04
C GLY A 23 1.41 -24.39 28.05
N ASP A 24 1.98 -23.76 29.08
CA ASP A 24 2.09 -22.32 29.30
C ASP A 24 2.78 -21.56 28.13
N ASP A 25 2.18 -20.44 27.70
CA ASP A 25 2.82 -19.41 26.86
C ASP A 25 2.54 -18.02 27.47
N PRO A 26 3.56 -17.20 27.79
CA PRO A 26 3.37 -15.90 28.40
C PRO A 26 3.59 -14.77 27.40
N THR A 27 2.62 -14.48 26.52
CA THR A 27 2.47 -13.15 25.91
C THR A 27 0.98 -12.82 25.69
N GLY A 28 0.41 -12.05 26.63
CA GLY A 28 -0.98 -11.62 26.55
C GLY A 28 -1.13 -10.38 25.68
N ALA A 29 -1.64 -10.57 24.47
CA ALA A 29 -2.46 -9.57 23.76
C ALA A 29 -3.80 -10.24 23.48
N ALA A 30 -4.81 -9.89 24.29
CA ALA A 30 -6.14 -10.47 24.19
C ALA A 30 -6.90 -9.83 23.02
N ASP A 31 -7.20 -10.64 22.01
CA ASP A 31 -8.28 -10.39 21.06
C ASP A 31 -9.60 -10.16 21.80
N ALA A 32 -10.21 -9.00 21.59
CA ALA A 32 -11.56 -8.69 22.05
C ALA A 32 -12.43 -8.28 20.86
N SER A 33 -12.83 -9.26 20.05
CA SER A 33 -13.93 -9.12 19.08
C SER A 33 -15.29 -9.18 19.79
N GLY A 34 -15.64 -8.09 20.47
CA GLY A 34 -16.98 -7.86 20.99
C GLY A 34 -17.88 -7.24 19.92
N ALA A 35 -18.56 -8.07 19.12
CA ALA A 35 -19.62 -7.62 18.22
C ALA A 35 -20.75 -6.95 19.04
N SER A 36 -20.91 -5.64 18.88
CA SER A 36 -22.10 -4.93 19.38
C SER A 36 -23.00 -4.55 18.21
N THR A 37 -24.20 -5.11 18.20
CA THR A 37 -25.29 -4.80 17.29
C THR A 37 -25.88 -3.44 17.67
N ALA A 38 -25.49 -2.39 16.95
CA ALA A 38 -26.16 -1.10 17.01
C ALA A 38 -27.23 -1.01 15.92
N THR A 39 -28.49 -1.20 16.32
CA THR A 39 -29.67 -0.81 15.54
C THR A 39 -29.67 0.71 15.31
N SER A 40 -29.50 1.15 14.06
CA SER A 40 -29.77 2.52 13.64
C SER A 40 -31.27 2.70 13.35
N THR A 41 -31.88 3.67 14.01
CA THR A 41 -33.23 4.15 13.69
C THR A 41 -33.08 5.32 12.72
N ALA A 42 -33.52 5.11 11.48
CA ALA A 42 -33.63 6.16 10.49
C ALA A 42 -34.74 7.15 10.89
N ALA A 43 -34.40 8.43 10.95
CA ALA A 43 -35.37 9.51 10.95
C ALA A 43 -35.06 10.42 9.76
N ASP A 44 -35.97 10.38 8.78
CA ASP A 44 -36.05 11.32 7.68
C ASP A 44 -36.10 12.77 8.17
N ALA A 45 -35.27 13.62 7.58
CA ALA A 45 -35.55 15.05 7.48
C ALA A 45 -34.95 15.61 6.19
N SER A 46 -35.83 15.75 5.20
CA SER A 46 -35.62 16.54 3.99
C SER A 46 -35.31 18.01 4.32
N ALA A 47 -34.25 18.56 3.73
CA ALA A 47 -34.17 20.00 3.48
C ALA A 47 -33.32 20.27 2.23
N SER A 48 -34.03 20.73 1.19
CA SER A 48 -33.46 21.28 -0.03
C SER A 48 -32.68 22.57 0.26
N ALA A 49 -31.46 22.67 -0.27
CA ALA A 49 -30.83 23.97 -0.52
C ALA A 49 -30.08 23.94 -1.84
N SER A 50 -30.47 24.89 -2.67
CA SER A 50 -30.11 25.12 -4.07
C SER A 50 -28.65 25.49 -4.27
N ALA A 51 -28.00 24.78 -5.19
CA ALA A 51 -26.72 25.15 -5.79
C ALA A 51 -26.88 26.30 -6.79
N THR A 52 -26.00 27.30 -6.69
CA THR A 52 -25.71 28.24 -7.79
C THR A 52 -24.28 28.00 -8.24
N ALA A 53 -24.14 27.27 -9.34
CA ALA A 53 -22.91 27.10 -10.09
C ALA A 53 -22.60 28.37 -10.89
N ALA A 54 -21.37 28.86 -10.79
CA ALA A 54 -20.82 29.85 -11.70
C ALA A 54 -19.91 29.13 -12.71
N ALA A 55 -20.38 29.08 -13.96
CA ALA A 55 -19.63 28.59 -15.10
C ALA A 55 -18.55 29.59 -15.51
N SER A 56 -17.33 29.11 -15.78
CA SER A 56 -16.36 29.80 -16.61
C SER A 56 -16.08 28.97 -17.86
N THR A 57 -16.10 29.67 -18.98
CA THR A 57 -16.13 29.18 -20.35
C THR A 57 -14.74 28.79 -20.86
N SER A 58 -14.64 27.57 -21.41
CA SER A 58 -13.56 27.12 -22.27
C SER A 58 -13.57 27.85 -23.62
N ALA A 59 -12.39 28.15 -24.15
CA ALA A 59 -12.20 28.60 -25.52
C ALA A 59 -11.41 27.53 -26.29
N ASP A 60 -12.01 27.10 -27.40
CA ASP A 60 -11.46 26.24 -28.45
C ASP A 60 -10.20 26.84 -29.08
N VAL A 61 -9.19 25.98 -29.33
CA VAL A 61 -8.23 26.15 -30.43
C VAL A 61 -8.02 24.79 -31.09
N THR A 62 -8.51 24.67 -32.32
CA THR A 62 -8.18 23.61 -33.28
C THR A 62 -6.97 24.01 -34.12
N THR A 63 -6.01 23.09 -34.34
CA THR A 63 -5.41 22.79 -35.66
C THR A 63 -4.54 21.52 -35.64
N ASP A 64 -5.02 20.48 -36.32
CA ASP A 64 -4.41 19.71 -37.43
C ASP A 64 -2.98 19.08 -37.34
N GLY A 65 -2.95 17.73 -37.36
CA GLY A 65 -2.36 16.92 -38.45
C GLY A 65 -0.84 16.71 -38.55
N GLY A 66 -0.35 15.50 -38.24
CA GLY A 66 0.96 15.02 -38.74
C GLY A 66 1.45 13.70 -38.13
N SER A 67 1.31 12.60 -38.87
CA SER A 67 1.83 11.25 -38.58
C SER A 67 3.28 11.07 -39.07
N SER A 68 4.16 10.45 -38.26
CA SER A 68 5.08 9.35 -38.69
C SER A 68 6.17 8.98 -37.65
N GLY A 69 6.26 7.69 -37.29
CA GLY A 69 7.53 6.97 -37.02
C GLY A 69 7.95 6.75 -35.54
N PRO A 70 8.35 5.51 -35.13
CA PRO A 70 8.71 5.20 -33.75
C PRO A 70 10.20 5.50 -33.49
N GLY A 71 10.48 6.24 -32.43
CA GLY A 71 11.82 6.50 -31.92
C GLY A 71 11.90 6.11 -30.45
N THR A 72 12.78 5.16 -30.17
CA THR A 72 13.25 4.76 -28.84
C THR A 72 14.17 5.84 -28.28
N ASP A 73 13.79 6.42 -27.14
CA ASP A 73 14.65 6.79 -26.00
C ASP A 73 13.86 7.73 -25.08
N ASP A 74 13.75 7.29 -23.83
CA ASP A 74 13.85 8.06 -22.58
C ASP A 74 12.87 9.22 -22.30
N SER A 75 12.52 9.33 -21.02
CA SER A 75 11.86 10.47 -20.35
C SER A 75 10.38 10.77 -20.67
N SER A 76 9.48 10.31 -19.79
CA SER A 76 8.18 10.95 -19.55
C SER A 76 7.70 10.65 -18.12
N GLY A 77 7.49 11.59 -17.21
CA GLY A 77 7.66 13.04 -17.26
C GLY A 77 7.52 13.63 -15.85
N GLY A 78 8.39 14.56 -15.50
CA GLY A 78 8.36 15.35 -14.28
C GLY A 78 9.29 16.55 -14.46
N THR A 79 8.86 17.76 -14.15
CA THR A 79 9.51 19.03 -14.57
C THR A 79 10.78 19.42 -13.79
N GLY A 80 11.50 18.47 -13.21
CA GLY A 80 12.85 18.66 -12.67
C GLY A 80 13.90 18.18 -13.68
N GLY A 81 15.06 18.82 -13.74
CA GLY A 81 16.21 18.16 -14.40
C GLY A 81 16.52 16.83 -13.70
N PRO A 82 17.32 15.93 -14.31
CA PRO A 82 17.70 14.69 -13.64
C PRO A 82 18.39 15.02 -12.32
N PHE A 83 18.01 14.33 -11.24
CA PHE A 83 18.69 14.46 -9.97
C PHE A 83 20.12 13.95 -10.09
N GLU A 84 21.03 14.58 -9.35
CA GLU A 84 22.42 14.13 -9.31
C GLU A 84 22.54 12.98 -8.30
N PRO A 85 23.22 11.88 -8.63
CA PRO A 85 23.45 10.80 -7.70
C PRO A 85 24.14 11.27 -6.41
N ASN A 86 23.67 10.78 -5.26
CA ASN A 86 24.30 11.02 -3.98
C ASN A 86 25.66 10.28 -3.92
N PRO A 87 26.77 11.00 -3.64
CA PRO A 87 28.08 10.39 -3.47
C PRO A 87 28.14 9.26 -2.41
N LEU A 88 27.26 9.27 -1.41
CA LEU A 88 27.13 8.22 -0.41
C LEU A 88 26.79 6.87 -1.06
N PHE A 89 25.90 6.87 -2.05
CA PHE A 89 25.45 5.66 -2.72
C PHE A 89 26.31 5.31 -3.92
N ALA A 90 26.93 6.30 -4.58
CA ALA A 90 27.79 6.07 -5.75
C ALA A 90 28.81 4.94 -5.53
N ASP A 91 29.48 4.92 -4.37
CA ASP A 91 30.53 3.97 -4.02
C ASP A 91 30.02 2.67 -3.37
N LEU A 92 28.69 2.48 -3.21
CA LEU A 92 28.14 1.27 -2.62
C LEU A 92 28.44 0.06 -3.51
N ALA A 93 29.08 -0.99 -2.98
CA ALA A 93 29.35 -2.18 -3.78
C ALA A 93 28.07 -2.99 -4.00
N ASP A 94 28.02 -3.72 -5.12
CA ASP A 94 26.98 -4.71 -5.37
C ASP A 94 26.94 -5.73 -4.21
N GLU A 95 25.72 -6.16 -3.84
CA GLU A 95 25.40 -7.03 -2.70
C GLU A 95 25.70 -6.46 -1.31
N THR A 96 25.99 -5.16 -1.21
CA THR A 96 26.26 -4.53 0.09
C THR A 96 25.16 -3.56 0.51
N VAL A 97 25.07 -3.35 1.82
CA VAL A 97 24.15 -2.40 2.45
C VAL A 97 24.91 -1.36 3.26
N ILE A 98 24.36 -0.15 3.37
CA ILE A 98 24.76 0.88 4.33
C ILE A 98 23.62 1.13 5.32
N ASP A 99 23.96 1.20 6.60
CA ASP A 99 23.07 1.70 7.67
C ASP A 99 23.00 3.22 7.60
N LEU A 100 21.81 3.76 7.32
CA LEU A 100 21.55 5.20 7.23
C LEU A 100 21.10 5.78 8.59
N GLY A 101 21.11 4.95 9.63
CA GLY A 101 20.70 5.29 10.98
C GLY A 101 19.26 4.90 11.30
N PRO A 102 18.81 5.18 12.53
CA PRO A 102 17.44 4.89 12.95
C PRO A 102 16.45 5.66 12.08
N PHE A 103 15.32 5.04 11.78
CA PHE A 103 14.15 5.73 11.27
C PHE A 103 13.75 6.83 12.27
N ALA A 104 13.73 8.09 11.81
CA ALA A 104 13.43 9.22 12.67
C ALA A 104 12.05 9.78 12.32
N CYS A 105 11.21 9.89 13.35
CA CYS A 105 9.85 10.42 13.28
C CYS A 105 9.60 11.38 14.45
N GLU A 106 8.77 12.40 14.26
CA GLU A 106 8.29 13.25 15.36
C GLU A 106 7.26 12.46 16.19
N PRO A 107 7.45 12.31 17.52
CA PRO A 107 6.46 11.63 18.34
C PRO A 107 5.13 12.37 18.38
N VAL A 108 4.03 11.62 18.40
CA VAL A 108 2.68 12.16 18.56
C VAL A 108 2.51 12.73 19.98
N PRO A 109 2.19 14.02 20.16
CA PRO A 109 2.00 14.58 21.49
C PRO A 109 0.86 13.87 22.24
N GLY A 110 1.17 13.28 23.39
CA GLY A 110 0.22 12.50 24.19
C GLY A 110 0.26 10.98 23.96
N GLU A 111 1.02 10.52 22.97
CA GLU A 111 1.34 9.11 22.74
C GLU A 111 2.68 8.76 23.43
N GLU A 112 2.96 7.46 23.58
CA GLU A 112 4.28 7.02 24.04
C GLU A 112 5.35 7.38 22.97
N PRO A 113 6.47 8.02 23.35
CA PRO A 113 7.40 8.61 22.38
C PRO A 113 8.02 7.65 21.36
N THR A 114 8.13 6.36 21.66
CA THR A 114 8.73 5.35 20.76
C THR A 114 7.73 4.80 19.76
N LEU A 115 6.42 5.02 19.92
CA LEU A 115 5.42 4.42 19.04
C LEU A 115 5.49 4.94 17.61
N CYS A 116 6.00 6.15 17.34
CA CYS A 116 6.04 6.69 15.98
C CYS A 116 6.82 5.80 14.99
N ILE A 117 7.79 5.00 15.46
CA ILE A 117 8.54 4.07 14.60
C ILE A 117 7.66 2.94 14.05
N ARG A 118 6.48 2.72 14.64
CA ARG A 118 5.47 1.78 14.18
C ARG A 118 4.58 2.34 13.07
N THR A 119 4.91 3.49 12.51
CA THR A 119 4.23 4.02 11.31
C THR A 119 4.26 3.00 10.17
N THR A 120 5.31 2.16 10.10
CA THR A 120 5.49 1.10 9.11
C THR A 120 4.65 -0.15 9.38
N ASP A 121 4.03 -0.29 10.55
CA ASP A 121 3.21 -1.47 10.86
C ASP A 121 2.02 -1.50 9.86
N TYR A 122 1.94 -2.58 9.07
CA TYR A 122 0.98 -2.75 7.98
C TYR A 122 0.94 -1.61 6.95
N SER A 123 2.06 -0.90 6.77
CA SER A 123 2.11 0.31 5.95
C SER A 123 3.33 0.30 5.01
N GLY A 124 3.23 1.11 3.96
CA GLY A 124 4.22 1.20 2.89
C GLY A 124 5.06 2.46 2.88
N MET A 125 5.98 2.48 1.92
CA MET A 125 6.82 3.60 1.56
C MET A 125 6.91 3.68 0.04
N VAL A 126 6.93 4.88 -0.53
CA VAL A 126 6.98 5.10 -1.99
C VAL A 126 8.07 6.09 -2.35
N TYR A 127 8.64 5.93 -3.54
CA TYR A 127 9.56 6.89 -4.13
C TYR A 127 8.80 8.13 -4.64
N ASP A 128 9.33 9.32 -4.38
CA ASP A 128 8.85 10.58 -4.96
C ASP A 128 9.82 11.03 -6.07
N PRO A 129 9.48 10.72 -7.34
CA PRO A 129 10.32 11.09 -8.49
C PRO A 129 10.34 12.59 -8.77
N HIS A 130 9.52 13.42 -8.11
CA HIS A 130 9.54 14.89 -8.29
C HIS A 130 10.52 15.59 -7.35
N ARG A 131 10.98 14.90 -6.30
CA ARG A 131 11.84 15.49 -5.25
C ARG A 131 13.04 14.64 -4.83
N HIS A 132 13.22 13.44 -5.39
CA HIS A 132 14.30 12.52 -5.03
C HIS A 132 14.31 12.23 -3.53
N GLN A 133 13.21 11.65 -3.06
CA GLN A 133 13.01 11.29 -1.65
C GLN A 133 12.12 10.04 -1.54
N MET A 134 12.16 9.37 -0.39
CA MET A 134 11.20 8.33 -0.03
C MET A 134 10.13 8.91 0.90
N LEU A 135 8.88 8.52 0.70
CA LEU A 135 7.74 8.96 1.52
C LEU A 135 7.10 7.78 2.22
N ALA A 136 7.02 7.85 3.54
CA ALA A 136 6.28 6.89 4.35
C ALA A 136 5.10 7.59 5.05
N PHE A 137 3.97 6.89 5.11
CA PHE A 137 2.78 7.30 5.81
C PHE A 137 2.07 6.04 6.31
N GLY A 138 1.55 6.08 7.53
CA GLY A 138 0.97 4.86 8.09
C GLY A 138 0.41 5.01 9.49
N GLY A 139 0.61 3.97 10.30
CA GLY A 139 0.11 3.89 11.67
C GLY A 139 -1.36 3.48 11.73
N GLY A 140 -2.13 4.15 12.57
CA GLY A 140 -3.52 3.78 12.87
C GLY A 140 -3.64 2.51 13.70
N HIS A 141 -4.88 2.18 14.05
CA HIS A 141 -5.19 1.07 14.94
C HIS A 141 -4.38 1.15 16.26
N SER A 142 -3.91 0.01 16.78
CA SER A 142 -3.14 -0.04 18.04
C SER A 142 -1.62 0.10 17.84
N THR A 143 -1.17 0.90 16.86
CA THR A 143 0.26 1.09 16.54
C THR A 143 0.75 2.50 16.93
N THR A 144 0.67 3.47 16.03
CA THR A 144 0.88 4.90 16.29
C THR A 144 -0.21 5.70 15.64
N MET A 145 -0.59 6.82 16.25
CA MET A 145 -1.60 7.73 15.70
C MET A 145 -1.00 8.85 14.85
N THR A 146 0.25 8.72 14.39
CA THR A 146 0.87 9.73 13.54
C THR A 146 0.13 9.84 12.21
N ASP A 147 -0.22 11.07 11.84
CA ASP A 147 -0.79 11.45 10.55
C ASP A 147 0.19 12.35 9.77
N ALA A 148 1.47 12.32 10.15
CA ALA A 148 2.56 12.99 9.46
C ALA A 148 3.03 12.18 8.25
N ILE A 149 3.44 12.88 7.19
CA ILE A 149 4.24 12.26 6.11
C ILE A 149 5.70 12.33 6.55
N HIS A 150 6.32 11.17 6.62
CA HIS A 150 7.76 11.03 6.86
C HIS A 150 8.47 11.04 5.50
N ALA A 151 9.47 11.90 5.36
CA ALA A 151 10.22 12.08 4.13
C ALA A 151 11.71 11.81 4.36
N PHE A 152 12.27 10.86 3.61
CA PHE A 152 13.70 10.60 3.56
C PHE A 152 14.31 11.27 2.35
N ASP A 153 15.06 12.35 2.57
CA ASP A 153 15.78 13.06 1.52
C ASP A 153 16.97 12.20 1.05
N LEU A 154 17.00 11.81 -0.23
CA LEU A 154 18.05 10.95 -0.77
C LEU A 154 19.36 11.70 -1.01
N ALA A 155 19.35 13.02 -1.13
CA ALA A 155 20.57 13.81 -1.26
C ALA A 155 21.30 13.98 0.09
N THR A 156 20.56 14.12 1.20
CA THR A 156 21.15 14.26 2.54
C THR A 156 21.17 12.97 3.35
N ALA A 157 20.45 11.94 2.92
CA ALA A 157 20.23 10.68 3.63
C ALA A 157 19.67 10.90 5.05
N THR A 158 18.65 11.75 5.17
CA THR A 158 18.03 12.08 6.46
C THR A 158 16.52 12.11 6.40
N TRP A 159 15.90 11.62 7.47
CA TRP A 159 14.46 11.73 7.70
C TRP A 159 14.06 13.11 8.21
N SER A 160 12.89 13.56 7.77
CA SER A 160 12.15 14.69 8.33
C SER A 160 10.66 14.50 8.14
N ASP A 161 9.86 15.07 9.04
CA ASP A 161 8.41 15.10 8.86
C ASP A 161 8.04 16.38 8.11
N LEU A 162 7.14 16.26 7.13
CA LEU A 162 6.71 17.43 6.35
C LEU A 162 5.88 18.41 7.18
N TYR A 163 5.29 17.93 8.26
CA TYR A 163 4.54 18.70 9.23
C TYR A 163 4.38 17.86 10.52
N PRO A 164 4.13 18.49 11.67
CA PRO A 164 3.99 17.78 12.94
C PRO A 164 2.68 16.96 13.02
N PRO A 165 2.68 15.83 13.75
CA PRO A 165 1.50 14.99 13.93
C PRO A 165 0.41 15.66 14.80
N THR A 166 -0.82 15.15 14.70
CA THR A 166 -1.97 15.67 15.45
C THR A 166 -1.78 15.24 16.90
N ALA A 167 -1.95 16.14 17.87
CA ALA A 167 -1.86 15.74 19.28
C ALA A 167 -3.05 14.85 19.68
N CYS A 168 -2.85 13.88 20.59
CA CYS A 168 -3.91 12.98 21.02
C CYS A 168 -5.12 13.74 21.59
N ASP A 169 -4.91 14.85 22.30
CA ASP A 169 -6.00 15.65 22.88
C ASP A 169 -6.87 16.36 21.83
N ALA A 170 -6.38 16.48 20.58
CA ALA A 170 -7.12 16.98 19.44
C ALA A 170 -7.84 15.87 18.66
N MET A 171 -7.51 14.59 18.85
CA MET A 171 -8.14 13.45 18.16
C MET A 171 -9.50 13.10 18.79
N THR A 172 -10.47 13.99 18.62
CA THR A 172 -11.80 13.85 19.20
C THR A 172 -12.86 13.67 18.11
N ALA A 173 -14.01 13.10 18.46
CA ALA A 173 -15.13 13.00 17.53
C ALA A 173 -15.59 14.39 17.00
N ALA A 174 -15.37 15.46 17.75
CA ALA A 174 -15.69 16.82 17.33
C ALA A 174 -14.68 17.39 16.31
N ASN A 175 -13.47 16.82 16.22
CA ASN A 175 -12.44 17.20 15.25
C ASN A 175 -12.39 16.25 14.05
N LEU A 176 -13.30 15.27 13.97
CA LEU A 176 -13.31 14.29 12.89
C LEU A 176 -14.32 14.69 11.81
N ASP A 177 -13.86 14.81 10.57
CA ASP A 177 -14.70 14.67 9.38
C ASP A 177 -14.68 13.20 8.95
N ALA A 178 -15.70 12.45 9.36
CA ALA A 178 -15.82 11.04 9.04
C ALA A 178 -16.11 10.77 7.55
N ASP A 179 -16.68 11.73 6.81
CA ASP A 179 -16.90 11.57 5.36
C ASP A 179 -15.56 11.69 4.60
N ALA A 180 -14.70 12.60 5.05
CA ALA A 180 -13.36 12.72 4.50
C ALA A 180 -12.38 11.66 5.04
N GLY A 181 -12.63 11.12 6.24
CA GLY A 181 -11.64 10.32 6.97
C GLY A 181 -10.50 11.18 7.50
N ALA A 182 -10.81 12.40 7.95
CA ALA A 182 -9.82 13.44 8.17
C ALA A 182 -9.99 14.16 9.51
N TRP A 183 -8.87 14.54 10.11
CA TRP A 183 -8.88 15.56 11.16
C TRP A 183 -9.12 16.94 10.54
N THR A 184 -9.89 17.78 11.22
CA THR A 184 -10.31 19.10 10.70
C THR A 184 -9.49 20.27 11.21
N MET A 185 -8.79 20.13 12.34
CA MET A 185 -7.97 21.17 12.95
C MET A 185 -6.80 20.62 13.77
N GLY A 186 -5.74 21.43 13.90
CA GLY A 186 -4.55 21.16 14.69
C GLY A 186 -3.37 22.01 14.20
N ARG A 187 -2.13 21.52 14.37
CA ARG A 187 -0.91 22.18 13.88
C ARG A 187 -0.45 21.55 12.56
N GLY A 188 -0.37 22.32 11.49
CA GLY A 188 0.01 21.83 10.15
C GLY A 188 -1.09 22.05 9.12
N PRO A 189 -1.04 21.35 7.97
CA PRO A 189 -2.03 21.49 6.92
C PRO A 189 -3.28 20.69 7.27
N TYR A 190 -4.41 21.37 7.51
CA TYR A 190 -5.72 20.74 7.74
C TYR A 190 -6.75 21.25 6.71
N PRO A 191 -7.80 20.47 6.40
CA PRO A 191 -8.05 19.10 6.88
C PRO A 191 -7.02 18.10 6.34
N ARG A 192 -6.70 17.04 7.09
CA ARG A 192 -5.73 15.99 6.66
C ARG A 192 -6.18 14.59 7.06
N PRO A 193 -5.82 13.54 6.30
CA PRO A 193 -6.25 12.19 6.61
C PRO A 193 -5.81 11.79 8.02
N VAL A 194 -6.59 10.96 8.68
CA VAL A 194 -6.15 10.33 9.92
C VAL A 194 -5.05 9.30 9.64
N SER A 195 -4.34 8.85 10.67
CA SER A 195 -3.38 7.75 10.57
C SER A 195 -4.05 6.46 10.08
N THR A 196 -3.33 5.58 9.38
CA THR A 196 -3.94 4.36 8.84
C THR A 196 -2.93 3.28 8.46
N HIS A 197 -3.33 2.01 8.56
CA HIS A 197 -2.61 0.92 7.89
C HIS A 197 -2.81 1.07 6.39
N THR A 198 -1.74 1.43 5.68
CA THR A 198 -1.85 1.73 4.25
C THR A 198 -1.87 0.48 3.39
N TYR A 199 -1.32 -0.65 3.85
CA TYR A 199 -1.29 -1.92 3.12
C TYR A 199 -0.81 -1.76 1.67
N ASP A 200 0.25 -0.97 1.48
CA ASP A 200 0.80 -0.63 0.15
C ASP A 200 -0.13 0.22 -0.76
N MET A 201 -1.14 0.88 -0.18
CA MET A 201 -2.04 1.78 -0.89
C MET A 201 -1.58 3.25 -0.83
N LEU A 202 -0.29 3.46 -1.10
CA LEU A 202 0.34 4.77 -1.24
C LEU A 202 0.80 4.98 -2.68
N ALA A 203 0.80 6.22 -3.14
CA ALA A 203 1.37 6.54 -4.45
C ALA A 203 1.90 7.97 -4.51
N VAL A 204 2.88 8.21 -5.37
CA VAL A 204 3.16 9.54 -5.90
C VAL A 204 2.74 9.53 -7.36
N SER A 205 1.91 10.49 -7.78
CA SER A 205 1.50 10.54 -9.17
C SER A 205 2.70 10.89 -10.06
N PRO A 206 2.94 10.17 -11.17
CA PRO A 206 4.00 10.54 -12.09
C PRO A 206 3.68 11.85 -12.84
N MET A 207 2.40 12.18 -13.01
CA MET A 207 1.97 13.30 -13.86
C MET A 207 1.72 14.60 -13.10
N ILE A 208 1.38 14.51 -11.82
CA ILE A 208 1.13 15.66 -10.96
C ILE A 208 1.90 15.51 -9.66
N ASP A 209 2.30 16.64 -9.11
CA ASP A 209 3.18 16.69 -7.94
C ASP A 209 2.39 16.48 -6.63
N GLU A 210 1.76 15.31 -6.51
CA GLU A 210 0.90 14.95 -5.39
C GLU A 210 1.25 13.56 -4.84
N PHE A 211 1.28 13.49 -3.50
CA PHE A 211 1.30 12.23 -2.75
C PHE A 211 -0.13 11.80 -2.41
N LEU A 212 -0.44 10.54 -2.60
CA LEU A 212 -1.78 9.98 -2.44
C LEU A 212 -1.81 8.93 -1.33
N VAL A 213 -2.86 9.01 -0.50
CA VAL A 213 -3.23 7.96 0.44
C VAL A 213 -4.58 7.42 -0.02
N ILE A 214 -4.57 6.17 -0.51
CA ILE A 214 -5.71 5.52 -1.16
C ILE A 214 -6.37 4.51 -0.20
N SER A 215 -5.73 4.20 0.93
CA SER A 215 -6.19 3.21 1.90
C SER A 215 -7.47 3.62 2.64
N ARG A 216 -8.06 2.63 3.35
CA ARG A 216 -9.05 2.89 4.42
C ARG A 216 -8.44 3.84 5.43
N ASN A 217 -9.24 4.61 6.15
CA ASN A 217 -8.80 5.31 7.34
C ASN A 217 -9.22 4.58 8.63
N PHE A 218 -8.28 4.41 9.58
CA PHE A 218 -8.54 3.85 10.91
C PHE A 218 -8.33 4.94 11.96
N SER A 219 -9.38 5.33 12.69
CA SER A 219 -9.18 6.32 13.78
C SER A 219 -8.98 5.68 15.15
N GLY A 220 -9.51 4.48 15.42
CA GLY A 220 -9.44 3.92 16.76
C GLY A 220 -8.06 3.40 17.12
N GLY A 221 -7.61 3.70 18.33
CA GLY A 221 -6.23 3.43 18.77
C GLY A 221 -5.90 4.08 20.10
N TYR A 222 -4.60 4.32 20.34
CA TYR A 222 -4.09 4.85 21.61
C TYR A 222 -4.67 6.23 21.98
N CYS A 223 -4.80 7.13 21.01
CA CYS A 223 -5.21 8.50 21.28
C CYS A 223 -6.73 8.71 21.31
N ASN A 224 -7.54 7.83 20.69
CA ASN A 224 -8.97 8.09 20.55
C ASN A 224 -9.83 6.83 20.43
N ALA A 225 -11.11 6.99 20.81
CA ALA A 225 -12.13 5.95 20.76
C ALA A 225 -13.17 6.18 19.64
N VAL A 226 -12.83 6.97 18.62
CA VAL A 226 -13.78 7.43 17.59
C VAL A 226 -14.18 6.31 16.60
N GLY A 227 -13.48 5.17 16.66
CA GLY A 227 -13.85 3.91 15.99
C GLY A 227 -12.81 3.47 14.97
N ASN A 228 -12.66 2.15 14.79
CA ASN A 228 -11.63 1.59 13.92
C ASN A 228 -11.96 1.72 12.43
N ASP A 229 -13.21 2.03 12.06
CA ASP A 229 -13.62 2.11 10.66
C ASP A 229 -14.42 3.36 10.41
N ILE A 230 -13.76 4.36 9.81
CA ILE A 230 -14.40 5.64 9.48
C ILE A 230 -14.52 5.86 7.97
N GLY A 231 -14.14 4.86 7.14
CA GLY A 231 -14.14 5.02 5.68
C GLY A 231 -13.23 6.15 5.20
N GLY A 232 -13.69 6.94 4.24
CA GLY A 232 -13.05 8.19 3.85
C GLY A 232 -12.75 8.31 2.35
N LYS A 233 -12.31 9.50 1.97
CA LYS A 233 -11.95 9.84 0.59
C LYS A 233 -10.47 9.55 0.37
N ILE A 234 -10.09 9.29 -0.88
CA ILE A 234 -8.67 9.31 -1.28
C ILE A 234 -8.12 10.71 -0.96
N ALA A 235 -7.05 10.75 -0.18
CA ALA A 235 -6.39 11.98 0.25
C ALA A 235 -5.23 12.31 -0.69
N HIS A 236 -5.09 13.59 -1.01
CA HIS A 236 -4.10 14.15 -1.91
C HIS A 236 -3.31 15.22 -1.16
N PHE A 237 -2.01 15.05 -1.06
CA PHE A 237 -1.11 16.07 -0.54
C PHE A 237 -0.38 16.74 -1.69
N ASP A 238 -0.75 18.00 -1.97
CA ASP A 238 -0.04 18.87 -2.89
C ASP A 238 1.35 19.16 -2.32
N ARG A 239 2.38 18.59 -2.95
CA ARG A 239 3.77 18.68 -2.50
C ARG A 239 4.36 20.07 -2.68
N ALA A 240 3.83 20.87 -3.60
CA ALA A 240 4.31 22.23 -3.86
C ALA A 240 3.62 23.23 -2.93
N GLY A 241 2.31 23.13 -2.76
CA GLY A 241 1.52 23.99 -1.89
C GLY A 241 1.54 23.60 -0.41
N GLY A 242 1.93 22.36 -0.08
CA GLY A 242 1.94 21.84 1.28
C GLY A 242 0.56 21.74 1.89
N SER A 243 -0.44 21.31 1.11
CA SER A 243 -1.83 21.27 1.54
C SER A 243 -2.52 19.97 1.15
N TRP A 244 -3.44 19.52 2.00
CA TRP A 244 -4.25 18.34 1.76
C TRP A 244 -5.56 18.71 1.07
N SER A 245 -6.01 17.82 0.20
CA SER A 245 -7.34 17.85 -0.39
C SER A 245 -7.83 16.41 -0.58
N PHE A 246 -9.10 16.24 -0.91
CA PHE A 246 -9.73 14.93 -0.97
C PHE A 246 -10.47 14.75 -2.29
N SER A 247 -10.58 13.51 -2.73
CA SER A 247 -11.43 13.13 -3.87
C SER A 247 -12.91 13.50 -3.60
N PRO A 248 -13.72 13.79 -4.63
CA PRO A 248 -15.10 14.24 -4.44
C PRO A 248 -16.04 13.16 -3.87
N MET A 249 -15.70 11.88 -4.03
CA MET A 249 -16.53 10.75 -3.61
C MET A 249 -15.83 9.96 -2.50
N ALA A 250 -16.53 9.70 -1.40
CA ALA A 250 -16.08 8.79 -0.35
C ALA A 250 -15.95 7.33 -0.84
N GLN A 251 -16.42 7.02 -2.05
CA GLN A 251 -16.36 5.70 -2.68
C GLN A 251 -14.98 5.35 -3.25
N GLY A 252 -13.98 6.24 -3.13
CA GLY A 252 -12.65 6.03 -3.71
C GLY A 252 -11.89 4.80 -3.19
N ALA A 253 -12.31 4.21 -2.07
CA ALA A 253 -11.76 2.94 -1.59
C ALA A 253 -12.72 2.24 -0.60
N SER A 254 -14.03 2.19 -0.90
CA SER A 254 -14.94 1.31 -0.15
C SER A 254 -14.71 -0.16 -0.55
N TYR A 255 -13.46 -0.61 -0.54
CA TYR A 255 -13.16 -2.02 -0.48
C TYR A 255 -13.77 -2.52 0.84
N ASP A 256 -14.60 -3.55 0.76
CA ASP A 256 -15.03 -4.26 1.96
C ASP A 256 -13.78 -4.95 2.53
N LEU A 257 -13.20 -4.31 3.55
CA LEU A 257 -11.92 -4.68 4.14
C LEU A 257 -11.95 -6.03 4.85
N GLY A 258 -13.15 -6.61 5.01
CA GLY A 258 -13.29 -7.98 5.46
C GLY A 258 -12.76 -9.01 4.45
N VAL A 259 -12.58 -8.63 3.17
CA VAL A 259 -12.32 -9.62 2.11
C VAL A 259 -11.35 -9.18 1.01
N ASN A 260 -11.02 -7.89 0.85
CA ASN A 260 -10.05 -7.50 -0.19
C ASN A 260 -9.31 -6.18 -0.01
N LEU A 261 -8.00 -6.24 0.22
CA LEU A 261 -7.09 -5.09 0.11
C LEU A 261 -6.21 -5.29 -1.12
N PRO A 262 -6.43 -4.54 -2.22
CA PRO A 262 -5.60 -4.66 -3.42
C PRO A 262 -4.19 -4.13 -3.16
N GLY A 263 -3.23 -4.50 -4.02
CA GLY A 263 -2.02 -3.69 -4.17
C GLY A 263 -2.32 -2.48 -5.06
N SER A 264 -1.56 -1.40 -4.91
CA SER A 264 -1.70 -0.21 -5.76
C SER A 264 -0.37 0.18 -6.38
N GLU A 265 -0.40 0.65 -7.62
CA GLU A 265 0.82 1.03 -8.33
C GLU A 265 0.53 2.15 -9.35
N PRO A 266 1.36 3.19 -9.44
CA PRO A 266 1.26 4.17 -10.53
C PRO A 266 1.53 3.53 -11.89
N ASP A 267 0.66 3.79 -12.86
CA ASP A 267 0.92 3.51 -14.26
C ASP A 267 1.61 4.73 -14.91
N PRO A 268 2.92 4.69 -15.17
CA PRO A 268 3.64 5.83 -15.73
C PRO A 268 3.19 6.20 -17.15
N VAL A 269 2.52 5.29 -17.86
CA VAL A 269 2.07 5.53 -19.24
C VAL A 269 0.76 6.32 -19.27
N SER A 270 -0.23 5.95 -18.44
CA SER A 270 -1.53 6.65 -18.40
C SER A 270 -1.62 7.73 -17.32
N GLY A 271 -0.71 7.74 -16.34
CA GLY A 271 -0.75 8.62 -15.17
C GLY A 271 -1.80 8.24 -14.12
N ARG A 272 -2.52 7.13 -14.32
CA ARG A 272 -3.48 6.57 -13.36
C ARG A 272 -2.77 5.76 -12.29
N ILE A 273 -3.43 5.54 -11.16
CA ILE A 273 -3.06 4.52 -10.19
C ILE A 273 -3.90 3.28 -10.47
N VAL A 274 -3.25 2.14 -10.68
CA VAL A 274 -3.90 0.84 -10.87
C VAL A 274 -4.07 0.18 -9.51
N LEU A 275 -5.25 -0.37 -9.26
CA LEU A 275 -5.54 -1.16 -8.06
C LEU A 275 -5.95 -2.56 -8.47
N PHE A 276 -5.22 -3.57 -7.99
CA PHE A 276 -5.45 -4.95 -8.37
C PHE A 276 -5.35 -5.91 -7.18
N GLY A 277 -6.32 -6.80 -7.07
CA GLY A 277 -6.42 -7.79 -5.98
C GLY A 277 -7.62 -8.72 -6.18
N GLY A 278 -8.00 -9.48 -5.15
CA GLY A 278 -9.17 -10.37 -5.24
C GLY A 278 -10.53 -9.64 -5.43
N GLY A 279 -10.56 -8.31 -5.22
CA GLY A 279 -11.69 -7.42 -5.47
C GLY A 279 -11.72 -6.91 -6.92
N GLY A 280 -10.94 -7.56 -7.79
CA GLY A 280 -10.86 -7.28 -9.21
C GLY A 280 -9.87 -6.16 -9.54
N LEU A 281 -10.25 -5.34 -10.52
CA LEU A 281 -9.41 -4.29 -11.07
C LEU A 281 -10.16 -2.96 -11.01
N ALA A 282 -9.48 -1.96 -10.48
CA ALA A 282 -9.91 -0.58 -10.52
C ALA A 282 -8.76 0.32 -10.96
N SER A 283 -9.10 1.57 -11.29
CA SER A 283 -8.11 2.62 -11.45
C SER A 283 -8.57 3.91 -10.80
N TYR A 284 -7.61 4.70 -10.36
CA TYR A 284 -7.82 6.06 -9.93
C TYR A 284 -7.08 7.04 -10.85
N ASP A 285 -7.73 8.09 -11.31
CA ASP A 285 -7.10 9.18 -12.03
C ASP A 285 -6.84 10.35 -11.05
N PRO A 286 -5.58 10.63 -10.68
CA PRO A 286 -5.26 11.71 -9.75
C PRO A 286 -5.65 13.10 -10.27
N ALA A 287 -5.55 13.34 -11.58
CA ALA A 287 -5.80 14.64 -12.19
C ALA A 287 -7.29 14.98 -12.22
N THR A 288 -8.14 14.00 -12.52
CA THR A 288 -9.61 14.19 -12.52
C THR A 288 -10.29 13.79 -11.22
N ARG A 289 -9.56 13.12 -10.32
CA ARG A 289 -10.03 12.58 -9.04
C ARG A 289 -11.18 11.59 -9.19
N VAL A 290 -11.12 10.78 -10.25
CA VAL A 290 -12.14 9.78 -10.59
C VAL A 290 -11.62 8.39 -10.29
N TYR A 291 -12.32 7.70 -9.39
CA TYR A 291 -12.19 6.26 -9.19
C TYR A 291 -13.13 5.52 -10.14
N THR A 292 -12.63 4.45 -10.78
CA THR A 292 -13.43 3.60 -11.66
C THR A 292 -13.14 2.13 -11.36
N GLN A 293 -14.17 1.39 -10.96
CA GLN A 293 -14.14 -0.08 -10.94
C GLN A 293 -14.31 -0.60 -12.37
N HIS A 294 -13.39 -1.43 -12.83
CA HIS A 294 -13.39 -1.97 -14.19
C HIS A 294 -13.83 -3.43 -14.24
N VAL A 295 -13.39 -4.21 -13.25
CA VAL A 295 -13.68 -5.64 -13.11
C VAL A 295 -14.01 -5.91 -11.65
N ASP A 296 -15.20 -6.43 -11.33
CA ASP A 296 -15.60 -6.70 -9.94
C ASP A 296 -14.84 -7.88 -9.31
N THR A 297 -14.63 -8.94 -10.10
CA THR A 297 -13.85 -10.12 -9.70
C THR A 297 -13.25 -10.75 -10.94
N TYR A 298 -12.06 -11.32 -10.81
CA TYR A 298 -11.51 -12.23 -11.82
C TYR A 298 -11.96 -13.66 -11.51
N ALA A 299 -12.04 -14.49 -12.56
CA ALA A 299 -12.24 -15.92 -12.37
C ALA A 299 -10.98 -16.53 -11.74
N GLY A 300 -11.13 -17.28 -10.65
CA GLY A 300 -10.04 -18.09 -10.11
C GLY A 300 -9.69 -19.26 -11.03
N ASP A 301 -8.60 -19.98 -10.74
CA ASP A 301 -8.13 -21.11 -11.57
C ASP A 301 -9.15 -22.23 -11.74
N ASN A 302 -10.12 -22.30 -10.82
CA ASN A 302 -11.20 -23.27 -10.84
C ASN A 302 -12.36 -22.88 -11.76
N GLY A 303 -12.25 -21.75 -12.49
CA GLY A 303 -13.31 -21.24 -13.39
C GLY A 303 -14.53 -20.68 -12.65
N ASN A 304 -14.47 -20.59 -11.31
CA ASN A 304 -15.50 -19.96 -10.51
C ASN A 304 -15.28 -18.44 -10.49
N LEU A 305 -16.35 -17.70 -10.79
CA LEU A 305 -16.42 -16.26 -10.56
C LEU A 305 -16.57 -16.04 -9.05
N GLY A 306 -15.54 -15.49 -8.42
CA GLY A 306 -15.55 -15.17 -6.99
C GLY A 306 -14.16 -15.30 -6.39
N SER A 307 -13.49 -14.16 -6.21
CA SER A 307 -12.13 -14.03 -5.69
C SER A 307 -11.07 -14.74 -6.53
N LEU A 308 -9.96 -14.06 -6.79
CA LEU A 308 -8.73 -14.76 -7.12
C LEU A 308 -8.42 -15.67 -5.93
N ASP A 309 -8.58 -16.99 -6.11
CA ASP A 309 -8.40 -17.98 -5.04
C ASP A 309 -7.00 -17.80 -4.42
N GLY A 310 -6.96 -17.54 -3.11
CA GLY A 310 -5.70 -17.39 -2.36
C GLY A 310 -5.08 -15.99 -2.34
N ILE A 311 -5.72 -14.97 -2.92
CA ILE A 311 -5.26 -13.58 -2.71
C ILE A 311 -5.79 -13.06 -1.38
N GLY A 312 -4.88 -12.89 -0.42
CA GLY A 312 -5.16 -12.30 0.88
C GLY A 312 -5.38 -10.79 0.82
N TYR A 313 -5.35 -10.17 2.01
CA TYR A 313 -5.27 -8.72 2.18
C TYR A 313 -3.80 -8.28 2.19
N ALA A 314 -3.47 -7.00 2.02
CA ALA A 314 -2.08 -6.50 2.05
C ALA A 314 -1.19 -7.05 0.93
N ASN A 315 -1.70 -7.00 -0.30
CA ASN A 315 -0.92 -7.40 -1.48
C ASN A 315 0.00 -6.25 -1.92
N HIS A 316 1.06 -6.59 -2.66
CA HIS A 316 1.98 -5.59 -3.23
C HIS A 316 1.89 -5.62 -4.75
N LEU A 317 1.77 -4.48 -5.41
CA LEU A 317 1.67 -4.38 -6.88
C LEU A 317 2.87 -3.61 -7.41
N VAL A 318 3.53 -4.13 -8.46
CA VAL A 318 4.69 -3.46 -9.08
C VAL A 318 4.49 -3.41 -10.58
N TYR A 319 4.73 -2.26 -11.21
CA TYR A 319 4.74 -2.15 -12.65
C TYR A 319 6.11 -2.57 -13.19
N PHE A 320 6.11 -3.40 -14.24
CA PHE A 320 7.33 -3.88 -14.88
C PHE A 320 7.41 -3.34 -16.31
N PRO A 321 8.12 -2.21 -16.53
CA PRO A 321 8.24 -1.59 -17.85
C PRO A 321 8.73 -2.51 -18.99
N PRO A 322 9.65 -3.48 -18.77
CA PRO A 322 10.20 -4.27 -19.88
C PRO A 322 9.18 -5.11 -20.66
N ASP A 323 8.05 -5.49 -20.06
CA ASP A 323 6.97 -6.22 -20.75
C ASP A 323 5.58 -5.58 -20.62
N ASP A 324 5.52 -4.37 -20.06
CA ASP A 324 4.30 -3.57 -19.90
C ASP A 324 3.19 -4.29 -19.10
N ARG A 325 3.56 -4.93 -17.99
CA ARG A 325 2.64 -5.62 -17.09
C ARG A 325 2.80 -5.18 -15.65
N PHE A 326 1.77 -5.42 -14.85
CA PHE A 326 1.82 -5.29 -13.41
C PHE A 326 1.95 -6.67 -12.77
N TYR A 327 2.74 -6.78 -11.71
CA TYR A 327 2.97 -8.01 -10.98
C TYR A 327 2.47 -7.85 -9.55
N LEU A 328 1.49 -8.66 -9.18
CA LEU A 328 0.90 -8.68 -7.85
C LEU A 328 1.53 -9.82 -7.05
N PHE A 329 2.16 -9.47 -5.92
CA PHE A 329 2.67 -10.40 -4.93
C PHE A 329 1.59 -10.61 -3.88
N ALA A 330 0.90 -11.76 -3.99
CA ALA A 330 -0.29 -12.02 -3.21
C ALA A 330 0.04 -12.50 -1.80
N HIS A 331 -0.54 -11.81 -0.80
CA HIS A 331 -0.41 -12.21 0.59
C HIS A 331 -1.18 -13.50 0.88
N GLY A 332 -0.71 -14.33 1.81
CA GLY A 332 -1.30 -15.59 2.27
C GLY A 332 -0.96 -16.80 1.40
N SER A 333 -1.03 -16.66 0.07
CA SER A 333 -0.72 -17.75 -0.86
C SER A 333 0.70 -17.73 -1.41
N GLN A 334 1.42 -16.60 -1.28
CA GLN A 334 2.72 -16.36 -1.91
C GLN A 334 2.70 -16.56 -3.43
N SER A 335 1.52 -16.43 -4.05
CA SER A 335 1.37 -16.51 -5.49
C SER A 335 1.75 -15.19 -6.15
N VAL A 336 2.34 -15.26 -7.35
CA VAL A 336 2.55 -14.09 -8.19
C VAL A 336 1.54 -14.09 -9.33
N TRP A 337 0.90 -12.95 -9.55
CA TRP A 337 -0.02 -12.75 -10.67
C TRP A 337 0.52 -11.68 -11.61
N ALA A 338 0.48 -11.94 -12.91
CA ALA A 338 0.74 -10.93 -13.93
C ALA A 338 -0.59 -10.36 -14.44
N LEU A 339 -0.68 -9.04 -14.51
CA LEU A 339 -1.80 -8.29 -15.07
C LEU A 339 -1.33 -7.58 -16.33
N ALA A 340 -1.85 -8.02 -17.47
CA ALA A 340 -1.79 -7.28 -18.72
C ALA A 340 -2.91 -6.22 -18.71
N TYR A 341 -2.58 -5.00 -18.30
CA TYR A 341 -3.52 -3.89 -18.16
C TYR A 341 -3.82 -3.24 -19.51
N ASP A 342 -5.07 -3.35 -19.98
CA ASP A 342 -5.51 -2.69 -21.22
C ASP A 342 -5.92 -1.25 -20.90
N ARG A 343 -5.05 -0.29 -21.22
CA ARG A 343 -5.29 1.14 -20.91
C ARG A 343 -6.47 1.74 -21.68
N ASP A 344 -6.76 1.21 -22.88
CA ASP A 344 -7.86 1.67 -23.74
C ASP A 344 -9.20 1.03 -23.37
N ALA A 345 -9.16 -0.22 -22.89
CA ALA A 345 -10.32 -0.95 -22.42
C ALA A 345 -10.01 -1.71 -21.10
N PRO A 346 -9.87 -1.02 -19.94
CA PRO A 346 -9.45 -1.65 -18.69
C PRO A 346 -10.27 -2.87 -18.25
N ALA A 347 -11.56 -2.91 -18.57
CA ALA A 347 -12.42 -4.06 -18.31
C ALA A 347 -12.08 -5.33 -19.11
N GLN A 348 -11.19 -5.24 -20.11
CA GLN A 348 -10.66 -6.34 -20.91
C GLN A 348 -9.26 -6.78 -20.47
N SER A 349 -8.71 -6.17 -19.42
CA SER A 349 -7.42 -6.56 -18.85
C SER A 349 -7.43 -8.04 -18.46
N VAL A 350 -6.28 -8.70 -18.60
CA VAL A 350 -6.14 -10.14 -18.33
C VAL A 350 -5.18 -10.33 -17.17
N ALA A 351 -5.61 -11.06 -16.15
CA ALA A 351 -4.77 -11.50 -15.05
C ALA A 351 -4.49 -13.00 -15.17
N GLU A 352 -3.23 -13.39 -14.96
CA GLU A 352 -2.79 -14.79 -14.94
C GLU A 352 -1.93 -15.08 -13.72
N ARG A 353 -2.17 -16.22 -13.05
CA ARG A 353 -1.27 -16.71 -12.00
C ARG A 353 -0.04 -17.34 -12.66
N LEU A 354 1.13 -17.00 -12.14
CA LEU A 354 2.39 -17.54 -12.63
C LEU A 354 2.78 -18.81 -11.85
N ASP A 355 3.32 -19.79 -12.58
CA ASP A 355 3.98 -20.95 -11.98
C ASP A 355 5.42 -20.56 -11.60
N THR A 356 5.59 -20.00 -10.41
CA THR A 356 6.91 -19.50 -9.97
C THR A 356 7.82 -20.61 -9.43
N SER A 357 9.14 -20.42 -9.54
CA SER A 357 10.14 -21.29 -8.93
C SER A 357 11.21 -20.51 -8.15
N GLY A 358 12.05 -21.20 -7.35
CA GLY A 358 13.10 -20.56 -6.54
C GLY A 358 12.66 -20.23 -5.10
N PRO A 359 13.55 -19.60 -4.31
CA PRO A 359 13.27 -19.25 -2.92
C PRO A 359 12.41 -17.98 -2.83
N SER A 360 11.12 -18.12 -2.55
CA SER A 360 10.25 -16.97 -2.23
C SER A 360 10.57 -16.42 -0.82
N PRO A 361 10.56 -15.08 -0.63
CA PRO A 361 10.78 -14.47 0.68
C PRO A 361 9.68 -14.81 1.70
N GLY A 362 8.53 -15.29 1.26
CA GLY A 362 7.35 -15.49 2.07
C GLY A 362 6.40 -14.31 1.98
N ASP A 363 5.72 -14.01 3.09
CA ASP A 363 4.51 -13.18 3.08
C ASP A 363 4.70 -11.75 3.60
N GLU A 364 3.81 -10.85 3.14
CA GLU A 364 3.62 -9.46 3.60
C GLU A 364 4.88 -8.57 3.55
N LEU A 365 5.45 -8.40 2.37
CA LEU A 365 6.69 -7.65 2.16
C LEU A 365 6.57 -6.67 0.99
N GLY A 366 7.35 -5.60 1.06
CA GLY A 366 7.51 -4.60 0.00
C GLY A 366 8.39 -5.07 -1.16
N PHE A 367 8.01 -4.68 -2.38
CA PHE A 367 8.76 -4.91 -3.62
C PHE A 367 8.78 -3.66 -4.50
N ASP A 368 9.81 -3.50 -5.32
CA ASP A 368 9.85 -2.41 -6.30
C ASP A 368 10.66 -2.82 -7.54
N TYR A 369 10.46 -2.13 -8.65
CA TYR A 369 11.12 -2.40 -9.92
C TYR A 369 12.56 -1.89 -9.94
N ASP A 370 13.49 -2.80 -10.21
CA ASP A 370 14.90 -2.50 -10.48
C ASP A 370 15.10 -2.06 -11.93
N ALA A 371 15.18 -0.76 -12.17
CA ALA A 371 15.42 -0.23 -13.51
C ALA A 371 16.79 -0.63 -14.08
N ARG A 372 17.77 -0.99 -13.23
CA ARG A 372 19.12 -1.37 -13.69
C ARG A 372 19.21 -2.84 -14.04
N ASN A 373 18.67 -3.69 -13.19
CA ASN A 373 18.79 -5.16 -13.31
C ASN A 373 17.60 -5.78 -14.04
N HIS A 374 16.53 -5.01 -14.28
CA HIS A 374 15.27 -5.46 -14.88
C HIS A 374 14.65 -6.64 -14.12
N VAL A 375 14.60 -6.51 -12.79
CA VAL A 375 13.93 -7.46 -11.89
C VAL A 375 12.99 -6.69 -10.96
N ILE A 376 12.18 -7.41 -10.19
CA ILE A 376 11.42 -6.83 -9.08
C ILE A 376 12.07 -7.28 -7.78
N GLY A 377 12.69 -6.36 -7.06
CA GLY A 377 13.46 -6.64 -5.85
C GLY A 377 12.73 -6.21 -4.58
N GLY A 378 13.03 -6.89 -3.48
CA GLY A 378 12.54 -6.51 -2.16
C GLY A 378 12.56 -7.68 -1.19
N GLY A 379 11.51 -7.81 -0.38
CA GLY A 379 11.31 -8.99 0.43
C GLY A 379 12.36 -9.25 1.51
N VAL A 380 13.04 -8.21 2.02
CA VAL A 380 14.20 -8.40 2.91
C VAL A 380 13.78 -9.15 4.18
N ARG A 381 14.41 -10.31 4.43
CA ARG A 381 14.12 -11.17 5.58
C ARG A 381 15.39 -11.80 6.11
N ASP A 382 15.64 -11.64 7.40
CA ASP A 382 16.79 -12.20 8.12
C ASP A 382 18.14 -11.92 7.41
N GLY A 383 18.31 -10.71 6.88
CA GLY A 383 19.51 -10.29 6.16
C GLY A 383 19.65 -10.85 4.74
N VAL A 384 18.56 -11.37 4.15
CA VAL A 384 18.51 -11.85 2.77
C VAL A 384 17.58 -10.96 1.96
N PHE A 385 18.06 -10.46 0.83
CA PHE A 385 17.28 -9.74 -0.18
C PHE A 385 16.77 -10.72 -1.24
N TYR A 386 15.59 -10.48 -1.77
CA TYR A 386 14.98 -11.36 -2.78
C TYR A 386 14.67 -10.57 -4.04
N ALA A 387 14.83 -11.23 -5.19
CA ALA A 387 14.48 -10.66 -6.48
C ALA A 387 13.69 -11.66 -7.30
N PHE A 388 12.59 -11.20 -7.86
CA PHE A 388 11.76 -11.91 -8.82
C PHE A 388 12.13 -11.46 -10.23
N ASP A 389 12.48 -12.40 -11.09
CA ASP A 389 12.64 -12.18 -12.53
C ASP A 389 11.31 -12.47 -13.24
N PRO A 390 10.63 -11.45 -13.78
CA PRO A 390 9.35 -11.63 -14.44
C PRO A 390 9.40 -12.39 -15.77
N PHE A 391 10.56 -12.44 -16.44
CA PHE A 391 10.69 -13.13 -17.72
C PHE A 391 10.66 -14.65 -17.57
N ASP A 392 11.34 -15.16 -16.54
CA ASP A 392 11.44 -16.59 -16.25
C ASP A 392 10.50 -17.04 -15.11
N ALA A 393 9.77 -16.10 -14.50
CA ALA A 393 8.96 -16.29 -13.30
C ALA A 393 9.74 -16.99 -12.17
N THR A 394 10.98 -16.55 -11.95
CA THR A 394 11.88 -17.19 -10.97
C THR A 394 12.31 -16.23 -9.87
N TRP A 395 12.37 -16.76 -8.66
CA TRP A 395 12.93 -16.08 -7.50
C TRP A 395 14.41 -16.38 -7.36
N SER A 396 15.15 -15.38 -6.88
CA SER A 396 16.53 -15.48 -6.43
C SER A 396 16.66 -14.87 -5.04
N SER A 397 17.65 -15.34 -4.27
CA SER A 397 17.95 -14.86 -2.92
C SER A 397 19.40 -14.42 -2.82
N HIS A 398 19.63 -13.29 -2.16
CA HIS A 398 20.91 -12.61 -2.11
C HIS A 398 21.25 -12.28 -0.66
N VAL A 399 22.36 -12.83 -0.16
CA VAL A 399 22.80 -12.56 1.21
C VAL A 399 23.38 -11.16 1.27
N ILE A 400 22.78 -10.30 2.09
CA ILE A 400 23.22 -8.91 2.24
C ILE A 400 24.56 -8.87 2.97
N GLN A 401 25.52 -8.16 2.39
CA GLN A 401 26.86 -7.97 2.95
C GLN A 401 27.03 -6.56 3.54
N GLY A 402 28.01 -6.38 4.43
CA GLY A 402 28.35 -5.06 4.98
C GLY A 402 27.48 -4.57 6.15
N GLY A 403 26.43 -5.31 6.51
CA GLY A 403 25.55 -5.00 7.64
C GLY A 403 24.71 -6.20 8.09
N ASN A 404 23.79 -5.97 9.03
CA ASN A 404 22.79 -6.96 9.43
C ASN A 404 21.42 -6.27 9.55
N PRO A 405 20.75 -6.02 8.41
CA PRO A 405 19.51 -5.25 8.40
C PRO A 405 18.32 -6.00 9.02
N GLY A 406 18.44 -7.30 9.28
CA GLY A 406 17.34 -8.11 9.78
C GLY A 406 16.24 -8.24 8.73
N THR A 407 15.01 -7.96 9.13
CA THR A 407 13.81 -8.11 8.31
C THR A 407 13.18 -6.75 8.03
N LEU A 408 12.69 -6.56 6.81
CA LEU A 408 11.92 -5.38 6.38
C LEU A 408 10.65 -5.21 7.24
N ALA A 409 10.29 -3.97 7.55
CA ALA A 409 8.99 -3.63 8.10
C ALA A 409 7.93 -3.64 6.99
N PHE A 410 7.14 -4.72 6.88
CA PHE A 410 6.00 -4.81 5.97
C PHE A 410 6.33 -4.31 4.54
N HIS A 411 5.66 -3.25 4.07
CA HIS A 411 5.79 -2.69 2.72
C HIS A 411 6.76 -1.49 2.66
N ALA A 412 7.58 -1.26 3.69
CA ALA A 412 8.42 -0.05 3.81
C ALA A 412 9.71 -0.12 2.99
N LEU A 413 9.60 -0.34 1.68
CA LEU A 413 10.70 -0.42 0.72
C LEU A 413 10.34 0.30 -0.57
N ALA A 414 11.31 1.02 -1.14
CA ALA A 414 11.21 1.61 -2.47
C ALA A 414 12.60 1.63 -3.14
N TYR A 415 12.63 1.66 -4.47
CA TYR A 415 13.85 1.71 -5.27
C TYR A 415 14.07 3.14 -5.81
N ASP A 416 15.31 3.63 -5.67
CA ASP A 416 15.75 4.85 -6.33
C ASP A 416 16.61 4.53 -7.53
N ALA A 417 16.09 4.81 -8.73
CA ALA A 417 16.80 4.60 -9.99
C ALA A 417 17.96 5.57 -10.21
N VAL A 418 17.97 6.74 -9.54
CA VAL A 418 19.06 7.73 -9.65
C VAL A 418 20.32 7.20 -8.98
N ASP A 419 20.18 6.68 -7.76
CA ASP A 419 21.28 6.14 -6.97
C ASP A 419 21.48 4.62 -7.13
N ASN A 420 20.57 3.95 -7.81
CA ASN A 420 20.51 2.50 -7.98
C ASN A 420 20.67 1.78 -6.62
N VAL A 421 19.72 2.06 -5.74
CA VAL A 421 19.64 1.44 -4.41
C VAL A 421 18.18 1.20 -4.04
N TYR A 422 17.94 0.10 -3.32
CA TYR A 422 16.73 -0.09 -2.55
C TYR A 422 16.90 0.59 -1.20
N VAL A 423 15.99 1.49 -0.85
CA VAL A 423 15.90 2.04 0.49
C VAL A 423 14.76 1.37 1.22
N PHE A 424 15.02 0.92 2.45
CA PHE A 424 14.00 0.24 3.23
C PHE A 424 14.17 0.48 4.74
N ILE A 425 13.08 0.31 5.48
CA ILE A 425 13.05 0.40 6.93
C ILE A 425 12.95 -1.00 7.51
N ALA A 426 13.89 -1.38 8.38
CA ALA A 426 13.84 -2.66 9.08
C ALA A 426 12.71 -2.67 10.13
N SER A 427 12.19 -3.85 10.48
CA SER A 427 11.14 -3.99 11.50
C SER A 427 11.59 -3.45 12.86
N PRO A 428 10.66 -3.07 13.76
CA PRO A 428 11.01 -2.67 15.12
C PRO A 428 11.86 -3.72 15.86
N ASP A 429 11.60 -5.01 15.65
CA ASP A 429 12.38 -6.11 16.23
C ASP A 429 13.79 -6.23 15.62
N SER A 430 13.98 -5.71 14.40
CA SER A 430 15.27 -5.53 13.73
C SER A 430 15.91 -4.16 14.00
N GLY A 431 15.33 -3.36 14.89
CA GLY A 431 15.86 -2.08 15.36
C GLY A 431 15.27 -0.83 14.71
N ALA A 432 14.36 -0.95 13.73
CA ALA A 432 13.78 0.20 13.01
C ALA A 432 14.84 1.13 12.37
N HIS A 433 15.90 0.54 11.81
CA HIS A 433 16.93 1.28 11.04
C HIS A 433 16.53 1.43 9.58
N THR A 434 16.99 2.51 8.96
CA THR A 434 16.88 2.73 7.51
C THR A 434 18.15 2.23 6.83
N TRP A 435 17.99 1.50 5.74
CA TRP A 435 19.08 0.87 5.02
C TRP A 435 19.01 1.22 3.54
N ALA A 436 20.17 1.36 2.90
CA ALA A 436 20.31 1.41 1.44
C ALA A 436 21.08 0.17 0.97
N PHE A 437 20.47 -0.65 0.12
CA PHE A 437 21.04 -1.88 -0.44
C PHE A 437 21.20 -1.77 -1.95
N ARG A 438 22.30 -2.31 -2.49
CA ARG A 438 22.52 -2.43 -3.94
C ARG A 438 22.55 -3.89 -4.36
N LEU A 439 21.63 -4.26 -5.24
CA LEU A 439 21.62 -5.58 -5.89
C LEU A 439 22.70 -5.65 -6.99
N ALA A 440 23.36 -6.79 -7.12
CA ALA A 440 24.29 -7.05 -8.23
C ALA A 440 23.58 -7.13 -9.59
N ASN A 441 24.37 -6.83 -10.63
CA ASN A 441 23.95 -6.96 -12.02
C ASN A 441 24.08 -8.37 -12.57
#